data_AF-A0A0S2MNI8-F1
#
_entry.id   AF-A0A0S2MNI8-F1
#
_cell.length_a   1.000
_cell.length_b   1.000
_cell.length_c   1.000
_cell.angle_alpha   90.00
_cell.angle_beta   90.00
_cell.angle_gamma   90.00
#
_symmetry.space_group_name_H-M   'P 1'
#
loop_
_entity.id
_entity.type
_entity.pdbx_description
1 polymer ?
#
loop_
_entity_poly.entity_id
_entity_poly.type
_entity_poly.pdbx_seq_one_letter_code
_entity_poly.pdbx_strand_id
1 'polypeptide(L)'
;MATWKTLLLQDSASPLMEQLAFFHDHALMILVIITVLVGQLMLTLFFNKFSHRYLLEGQMIEIIWTILPAVTLIFIALPSLRLIYILDEINNPLVSIKSIGHQWYWSYEYSDFKNLGL
;
A
#
# COMPACT_ATOMS: atom_id res chain seq x y z
N MET A 1 -9.41 17.22 -3.85
CA MET A 1 -8.21 18.04 -4.08
C MET A 1 -7.47 18.15 -2.76
N ALA A 2 -6.13 18.07 -2.79
CA ALA A 2 -5.33 18.25 -1.59
C ALA A 2 -5.54 19.67 -1.04
N THR A 3 -5.91 19.76 0.23
CA THR A 3 -5.96 21.02 0.97
C THR A 3 -4.63 21.25 1.68
N TRP A 4 -4.41 22.47 2.17
CA TRP A 4 -3.24 22.76 2.97
C TRP A 4 -3.17 21.84 4.20
N LYS A 5 -2.00 21.26 4.46
CA LYS A 5 -1.73 20.33 5.57
C LYS A 5 -2.40 18.94 5.46
N THR A 6 -2.84 18.49 4.28
CA THR A 6 -3.23 17.07 4.12
C THR A 6 -2.02 16.16 4.29
N LEU A 7 -2.03 15.32 5.34
CA LEU A 7 -1.00 14.31 5.62
C LEU A 7 -1.37 12.91 5.09
N LEU A 8 -2.67 12.63 4.99
CA LEU A 8 -3.22 11.35 4.53
C LEU A 8 -3.72 11.43 3.09
N LEU A 9 -4.31 10.34 2.60
CA LEU A 9 -4.94 10.27 1.28
C LEU A 9 -6.11 11.26 1.15
N GLN A 10 -6.41 11.68 -0.07
CA GLN A 10 -7.63 12.43 -0.36
C GLN A 10 -8.85 11.53 -0.21
N ASP A 11 -10.01 12.13 0.09
CA ASP A 11 -11.28 11.42 0.16
C ASP A 11 -11.57 10.66 -1.14
N SER A 12 -12.04 9.42 -1.01
CA SER A 12 -12.30 8.53 -2.14
C SER A 12 -13.48 9.02 -2.97
N ALA A 13 -13.26 9.18 -4.28
CA ALA A 13 -14.32 9.48 -5.25
C ALA A 13 -14.79 8.24 -6.03
N SER A 14 -14.24 7.06 -5.76
CA SER A 14 -14.61 5.79 -6.39
C SER A 14 -14.50 4.63 -5.39
N PRO A 15 -15.28 3.55 -5.57
CA PRO A 15 -15.20 2.36 -4.70
C PRO A 15 -13.81 1.72 -4.68
N LEU A 16 -13.08 1.79 -5.80
CA LEU A 16 -11.72 1.28 -5.91
C LEU A 16 -10.73 2.09 -5.05
N MET A 17 -10.88 3.41 -5.02
CA MET A 17 -10.06 4.27 -4.15
C MET A 17 -10.33 4.01 -2.67
N GLU A 18 -11.58 3.69 -2.30
CA GLU A 18 -11.94 3.32 -0.93
C GLU A 18 -11.26 2.00 -0.51
N GLN A 19 -11.25 0.98 -1.39
CA GLN A 19 -10.52 -0.27 -1.15
C GLN A 19 -9.01 -0.05 -1.02
N LEU A 20 -8.44 0.84 -1.84
CA LEU A 20 -7.02 1.23 -1.74
C LEU A 20 -6.72 1.91 -0.40
N ALA A 21 -7.61 2.76 0.11
CA ALA A 21 -7.47 3.39 1.42
C ALA A 21 -7.50 2.34 2.55
N PHE A 22 -8.42 1.37 2.52
CA PHE A 22 -8.44 0.28 3.49
C PHE A 22 -7.17 -0.58 3.43
N PHE A 23 -6.66 -0.87 2.24
CA PHE A 23 -5.40 -1.59 2.08
C PHE A 23 -4.21 -0.78 2.62
N HIS A 24 -4.16 0.51 2.34
CA HIS A 24 -3.16 1.41 2.89
C HIS A 24 -3.15 1.38 4.42
N ASP A 25 -4.31 1.51 5.06
CA ASP A 25 -4.41 1.51 6.52
C ASP A 25 -4.00 0.16 7.12
N HIS A 26 -4.36 -0.95 6.46
CA HIS A 26 -3.92 -2.29 6.87
C HIS A 26 -2.39 -2.44 6.82
N ALA A 27 -1.76 -2.00 5.72
CA ALA A 27 -0.31 -2.06 5.56
C ALA A 27 0.40 -1.12 6.55
N LEU A 28 -0.13 0.08 6.75
CA LEU A 28 0.41 1.06 7.68
C LEU A 28 0.34 0.55 9.13
N MET A 29 -0.77 -0.10 9.52
CA MET A 29 -0.89 -0.73 10.83
C MET A 29 0.23 -1.76 11.06
N ILE A 30 0.50 -2.64 10.10
CA ILE A 30 1.56 -3.65 10.20
C ILE A 30 2.94 -2.96 10.32
N LEU A 31 3.20 -1.94 9.51
CA LEU A 31 4.46 -1.18 9.57
C LEU A 31 4.66 -0.49 10.93
N VAL A 32 3.61 0.11 11.49
CA VAL A 32 3.68 0.73 12.83
C VAL A 32 3.98 -0.31 13.90
N ILE A 33 3.36 -1.49 13.85
CA ILE A 33 3.65 -2.58 14.79
C ILE A 33 5.13 -3.00 14.71
N ILE A 34 5.67 -3.18 13.49
CA ILE A 34 7.07 -3.58 13.30
C ILE A 34 8.02 -2.49 13.81
N THR A 35 7.76 -1.22 13.48
CA THR A 35 8.63 -0.10 13.89
C THR A 35 8.63 0.10 15.40
N VAL A 36 7.47 -0.04 16.07
CA VAL A 36 7.39 0.02 17.53
C VAL A 36 8.09 -1.18 18.18
N LEU A 37 7.92 -2.40 17.65
CA LEU A 37 8.60 -3.59 18.16
C LEU A 37 10.12 -3.45 18.09
N VAL A 38 10.65 -3.07 16.92
CA VAL A 38 12.09 -2.86 16.70
C VAL A 38 12.60 -1.70 17.56
N GLY A 39 11.84 -0.60 17.63
CA GLY A 39 12.18 0.56 18.46
C GLY A 39 12.31 0.17 19.93
N GLN A 40 11.37 -0.61 20.47
CA GLN A 40 11.42 -1.09 21.84
C GLN A 40 12.62 -2.01 22.08
N LEU A 41 12.91 -2.96 21.18
CA LEU A 41 14.08 -3.84 21.28
C LEU A 41 15.38 -3.02 21.34
N MET A 42 15.54 -2.06 20.45
CA MET A 42 16.72 -1.19 20.43
C MET A 42 16.84 -0.39 21.74
N LEU A 43 15.76 0.22 22.22
CA LEU A 43 15.75 0.94 23.50
C LEU A 43 16.19 0.04 24.66
N THR A 44 15.68 -1.19 24.74
CA THR A 44 16.05 -2.13 25.81
C THR A 44 17.54 -2.51 25.78
N LEU A 45 18.14 -2.63 24.59
CA LEU A 45 19.58 -2.92 24.46
C LEU A 45 20.45 -1.77 24.98
N PHE A 46 20.05 -0.52 24.74
CA PHE A 46 20.79 0.65 25.24
C PHE A 46 20.77 0.78 26.76
N PHE A 47 19.67 0.39 27.41
CA PHE A 47 19.52 0.49 28.87
C PHE A 47 19.87 -0.79 29.64
N ASN A 48 20.26 -1.86 28.95
CA ASN A 48 20.63 -3.11 29.59
C ASN A 48 22.00 -3.00 30.28
N LYS A 49 22.06 -3.37 31.56
CA LYS A 49 23.31 -3.37 32.36
C LYS A 49 24.04 -4.71 32.32
N PHE A 50 23.38 -5.78 31.89
CA PHE A 50 23.96 -7.12 31.84
C PHE A 50 24.75 -7.34 30.55
N SER A 51 25.88 -8.05 30.65
CA SER A 51 26.73 -8.39 29.51
C SER A 51 26.76 -9.89 29.30
N HIS A 52 26.57 -10.32 28.06
CA HIS A 52 26.69 -11.72 27.66
C HIS A 52 27.49 -11.84 26.35
N ARG A 53 28.82 -12.01 26.47
CA ARG A 53 29.78 -11.92 25.35
C ARG A 53 29.96 -13.21 24.55
N TYR A 54 29.65 -14.37 25.13
CA TYR A 54 29.95 -15.68 24.53
C TYR A 54 28.76 -16.31 23.77
N LEU A 55 27.68 -15.55 23.52
CA LEU A 55 26.60 -16.00 22.63
C LEU A 55 27.05 -15.77 21.18
N LEU A 56 27.60 -16.82 20.56
CA LEU A 56 28.08 -16.75 19.17
C LEU A 56 27.04 -17.21 18.16
N GLU A 57 26.16 -18.13 18.55
CA GLU A 57 25.13 -18.71 17.68
C GLU A 57 23.79 -18.84 18.40
N GLY A 58 22.71 -18.75 17.63
CA GLY A 58 21.35 -18.75 18.15
C GLY A 58 20.34 -19.23 17.11
N GLN A 59 20.54 -20.43 16.55
CA GLN A 59 19.73 -20.98 15.45
C GLN A 59 18.22 -20.86 15.68
N MET A 60 17.76 -21.09 16.91
CA MET A 60 16.34 -20.98 17.26
C MET A 60 15.81 -19.55 17.08
N ILE A 61 16.60 -18.52 17.44
CA ILE A 61 16.22 -17.11 17.26
C ILE A 61 16.23 -16.75 15.77
N GLU A 62 17.20 -17.28 15.01
CA GLU A 62 17.28 -17.08 13.56
C GLU A 62 16.05 -17.60 12.83
N ILE A 63 15.61 -18.80 13.20
CA ILE A 63 14.39 -19.39 12.65
C ILE A 63 13.18 -18.50 12.97
N ILE A 64 13.05 -18.02 14.21
CA ILE A 64 11.94 -17.17 14.63
C ILE A 64 11.91 -15.86 13.83
N TRP A 65 13.02 -15.13 13.74
CA TRP A 65 13.05 -13.84 13.03
C TRP A 65 13.02 -13.98 11.50
N THR A 66 13.12 -15.19 10.96
CA THR A 66 12.99 -15.44 9.51
C THR A 66 11.54 -15.79 9.16
N ILE A 67 10.93 -16.69 9.94
CA ILE A 67 9.55 -17.12 9.70
C ILE A 67 8.56 -15.99 10.01
N LEU A 68 8.78 -15.24 11.10
CA LEU A 68 7.84 -14.19 11.52
C LEU A 68 7.67 -13.10 10.43
N PRO A 69 8.74 -12.50 9.87
CA PRO A 69 8.59 -11.57 8.75
C PRO A 69 7.98 -12.19 7.50
N ALA A 70 8.36 -13.43 7.15
CA ALA A 70 7.79 -14.12 5.99
C ALA A 70 6.26 -14.25 6.10
N VAL A 71 5.75 -14.62 7.27
CA VAL A 71 4.31 -14.69 7.54
C VAL A 71 3.66 -13.31 7.47
N THR A 72 4.29 -12.26 8.03
CA THR A 72 3.73 -10.89 7.95
C THR A 72 3.62 -10.40 6.50
N LEU A 73 4.55 -10.75 5.63
CA LEU A 73 4.48 -10.40 4.20
C LEU A 73 3.33 -11.09 3.49
N ILE A 74 3.01 -12.35 3.85
CA ILE A 74 1.85 -13.04 3.28
C ILE A 74 0.54 -12.31 3.65
N PHE A 75 0.42 -11.82 4.89
CA PHE A 75 -0.74 -11.03 5.31
C PHE A 75 -0.91 -9.72 4.53
N ILE A 76 0.19 -9.10 4.10
CA ILE A 76 0.14 -7.91 3.22
C ILE A 76 -0.18 -8.31 1.78
N ALA A 77 0.43 -9.40 1.30
CA ALA A 77 0.34 -9.81 -0.11
C ALA A 77 -1.05 -10.28 -0.52
N LEU A 78 -1.75 -11.04 0.33
CA LEU A 78 -3.09 -11.58 0.01
C LEU A 78 -4.14 -10.49 -0.33
N PRO A 79 -4.38 -9.48 0.53
CA PRO A 79 -5.31 -8.40 0.19
C PRO A 79 -4.81 -7.55 -0.99
N SER A 80 -3.49 -7.35 -1.12
CA SER A 80 -2.88 -6.60 -2.23
C SER A 80 -3.17 -7.26 -3.59
N LEU A 81 -2.90 -8.56 -3.72
CA LEU A 81 -3.13 -9.30 -4.96
C LEU A 81 -4.61 -9.30 -5.34
N ARG A 82 -5.51 -9.54 -4.38
CA ARG A 82 -6.95 -9.46 -4.61
C ARG A 82 -7.36 -8.10 -5.19
N LEU A 83 -6.81 -7.01 -4.64
CA LEU A 83 -7.14 -5.66 -5.08
C LEU A 83 -6.65 -5.40 -6.51
N ILE A 84 -5.44 -5.86 -6.85
CA ILE A 84 -4.91 -5.77 -8.22
C ILE A 84 -5.85 -6.45 -9.23
N TYR A 85 -6.37 -7.64 -8.91
CA TYR A 85 -7.32 -8.31 -9.80
C TYR A 85 -8.64 -7.55 -9.98
N ILE A 86 -9.14 -6.89 -8.92
CA ILE A 86 -10.36 -6.06 -9.01
C ILE A 86 -10.11 -4.80 -9.85
N LEU A 87 -8.90 -4.23 -9.78
CA LEU A 87 -8.53 -3.06 -10.58
C LEU A 87 -8.41 -3.36 -12.08
N ASP A 88 -7.96 -4.57 -12.42
CA ASP A 88 -7.78 -5.00 -13.82
C ASP A 88 -9.10 -5.44 -14.48
N GLU A 89 -10.17 -5.59 -13.70
CA GLU A 89 -11.48 -5.97 -14.22
C GLU A 89 -12.07 -4.82 -15.06
N ILE A 90 -11.94 -4.92 -16.38
CA ILE A 90 -12.57 -3.99 -17.32
C ILE A 90 -14.06 -4.29 -17.39
N ASN A 91 -14.84 -3.50 -16.67
CA ASN A 91 -16.30 -3.51 -16.79
C ASN A 91 -16.73 -2.85 -18.10
N ASN A 92 -17.83 -3.35 -18.70
CA ASN A 92 -18.43 -2.78 -19.92
C ASN A 92 -18.75 -1.28 -19.72
N PRO A 93 -17.98 -0.35 -20.32
CA PRO A 93 -18.14 1.08 -20.06
C PRO A 93 -19.32 1.64 -20.87
N LEU A 94 -20.06 2.57 -20.27
CA LEU A 94 -21.16 3.30 -20.96
C LEU A 94 -20.63 4.41 -21.87
N VAL A 95 -19.44 4.95 -21.57
CA VAL A 95 -18.81 6.05 -22.32
C VAL A 95 -17.31 5.79 -22.43
N SER A 96 -16.77 6.01 -23.63
CA SER A 96 -15.35 6.00 -23.94
C SER A 96 -14.85 7.42 -24.21
N ILE A 97 -13.77 7.80 -23.52
CA ILE A 97 -13.11 9.09 -23.68
C ILE A 97 -11.63 8.81 -23.97
N LYS A 98 -11.15 9.33 -25.09
CA LYS A 98 -9.73 9.22 -25.45
C LYS A 98 -9.01 10.49 -25.03
N SER A 99 -8.03 10.37 -24.14
CA SER A 99 -7.12 11.46 -23.75
C SER A 99 -5.82 11.37 -24.55
N ILE A 100 -5.44 12.45 -25.24
CA ILE A 100 -4.21 12.56 -26.04
C ILE A 100 -3.29 13.58 -25.37
N GLY A 101 -2.10 13.15 -24.98
CA GLY A 101 -1.09 14.01 -24.36
C GLY A 101 -0.24 14.74 -25.40
N HIS A 102 -0.10 16.05 -25.25
CA HIS A 102 0.83 16.91 -25.99
C HIS A 102 1.87 17.49 -25.02
N GLN A 103 2.83 18.26 -25.54
CA GLN A 103 3.74 19.01 -24.67
C GLN A 103 2.94 20.06 -23.88
N TRP A 104 2.82 19.84 -22.57
CA TRP A 104 2.17 20.70 -21.57
C TRP A 104 0.63 20.84 -21.63
N TYR A 105 -0.07 20.04 -22.44
CA TYR A 105 -1.54 20.01 -22.41
C TYR A 105 -2.10 18.66 -22.86
N TRP A 106 -3.41 18.47 -22.64
CA TRP A 106 -4.16 17.28 -23.03
C TRP A 106 -5.33 17.69 -23.93
N SER A 107 -5.62 16.89 -24.95
CA SER A 107 -6.83 17.00 -25.77
C SER A 107 -7.70 15.76 -25.59
N TYR A 108 -9.02 15.93 -25.56
CA TYR A 108 -9.97 14.85 -25.28
C TYR A 108 -10.90 14.63 -26.48
N GLU A 109 -11.07 13.38 -26.89
CA GLU A 109 -12.00 12.98 -27.96
C GLU A 109 -13.12 12.11 -27.38
N TYR A 110 -14.36 12.49 -27.69
CA TYR A 110 -15.57 11.73 -27.39
C TYR A 110 -16.05 11.04 -28.67
N SER A 111 -15.63 9.79 -28.89
CA SER A 111 -15.95 9.04 -30.12
C SER A 111 -17.41 8.60 -30.19
N ASP A 112 -18.03 8.31 -29.04
CA ASP A 112 -19.33 7.65 -28.96
C ASP A 112 -20.49 8.55 -29.42
N PHE A 113 -20.31 9.87 -29.32
CA PHE A 113 -21.36 10.85 -29.60
C PHE A 113 -21.28 11.44 -31.02
N LYS A 114 -20.26 11.07 -31.83
CA LYS A 114 -20.12 11.60 -33.22
C LYS A 114 -21.27 11.21 -34.16
N ASN A 115 -22.01 10.13 -33.85
CA ASN A 115 -23.15 9.65 -34.65
C ASN A 115 -24.52 10.15 -34.15
N LEU A 116 -24.57 10.93 -33.08
CA LEU A 116 -25.80 11.61 -32.68
C LEU A 116 -25.91 12.89 -33.51
N GLY A 117 -26.52 12.74 -34.69
CA GLY A 117 -26.78 13.86 -35.60
C GLY A 117 -27.60 14.96 -34.93
N LEU A 118 -26.92 16.01 -34.51
CA LEU A 118 -27.44 17.36 -34.41
C LEU A 118 -26.81 18.19 -35.53
#